data_AF-A0A1D2R263-F1
#
_entry.id   AF-A0A1D2R263-F1
#
_cell.length_a   1.000
_cell.length_b   1.000
_cell.length_c   1.000
_cell.angle_alpha   90.00
_cell.angle_beta   90.00
_cell.angle_gamma   90.00
#
_symmetry.space_group_name_H-M   'P 1'
#
loop_
_entity.id
_entity.type
_entity.pdbx_description
1 polymer ?
#
loop_
_entity_poly.entity_id
_entity_poly.type
_entity_poly.pdbx_seq_one_letter_code
_entity_poly.pdbx_strand_id
1 'polypeptide(L)' 'MIRNFKPQITLVSGSKGGVIKIWDFDSGDYIRRIKQKLKCRGMKIKGAKGLSGIQIKFLKERGAVD' A
#
# COMPACT_ATOMS: atom_id res chain seq x y z
N MET A 1 34.87 30.05 -2.27
CA MET A 1 33.40 29.99 -2.07
C MET A 1 33.05 28.56 -1.72
N ILE A 2 32.69 28.27 -0.46
CA ILE A 2 32.36 26.91 -0.01
C ILE A 2 30.85 26.74 -0.15
N ARG A 3 30.39 25.81 -0.99
CA ARG A 3 28.96 25.48 -1.11
C ARG A 3 28.63 24.43 -0.06
N ASN A 4 27.85 24.81 0.94
CA ASN A 4 27.25 23.85 1.87
C ASN A 4 26.14 23.09 1.14
N PHE A 5 26.37 21.79 0.92
CA PHE A 5 25.33 20.86 0.50
C PHE A 5 24.64 20.33 1.75
N LYS A 6 23.35 20.62 1.93
CA LYS A 6 22.51 19.87 2.87
C LYS A 6 21.95 18.64 2.15
N PRO A 7 22.16 17.42 2.65
CA PRO A 7 21.56 16.24 2.05
C PRO A 7 20.05 16.25 2.31
N GLN A 8 19.25 16.12 1.25
CA GLN A 8 17.81 15.93 1.40
C GLN A 8 17.54 14.45 1.70
N ILE A 9 17.22 14.14 2.96
CA ILE A 9 17.01 12.77 3.43
C ILE A 9 15.49 12.50 3.47
N THR A 10 15.06 11.45 2.78
CA THR A 10 13.68 10.98 2.81
C THR A 10 13.58 9.70 3.62
N LEU A 11 12.71 9.68 4.63
CA LEU A 11 12.45 8.50 5.45
C LEU A 11 11.22 7.75 4.91
N VAL A 12 11.36 6.45 4.69
CA VAL A 12 10.29 5.58 4.20
C VAL A 12 10.02 4.47 5.20
N SER A 13 8.75 4.29 5.60
CA SER A 13 8.32 3.19 6.46
C SER A 13 7.14 2.43 5.87
N GLY A 14 7.14 1.11 6.08
CA GLY A 14 6.10 0.20 5.62
C GLY A 14 5.46 -0.57 6.78
N SER A 15 4.19 -0.93 6.63
CA SER A 15 3.47 -1.79 7.60
C SER A 15 2.73 -2.92 6.89
N LYS A 16 2.46 -4.01 7.62
CA LYS A 16 1.65 -5.15 7.18
C LYS A 16 0.27 -4.73 6.63
N GLY A 17 -0.25 -3.57 7.05
CA GLY A 17 -1.48 -2.97 6.53
C GLY A 17 -1.43 -2.45 5.09
N GLY A 18 -0.34 -2.69 4.34
CA GLY A 18 -0.21 -2.30 2.93
C GLY A 18 -0.08 -0.79 2.76
N VAL A 19 0.52 -0.11 3.74
CA VAL A 19 0.68 1.33 3.78
C VAL A 19 2.17 1.64 3.82
N ILE A 20 2.60 2.47 2.88
CA ILE A 20 3.92 3.09 2.88
C ILE A 20 3.74 4.56 3.26
N LYS A 21 4.52 5.04 4.23
CA LYS A 21 4.56 6.46 4.62
C LYS A 21 5.92 7.04 4.22
N ILE A 22 5.90 8.27 3.75
CA ILE A 22 7.07 9.03 3.30
C ILE A 22 7.13 10.31 4.12
N TRP A 23 8.31 10.60 4.65
CA TRP A 23 8.58 11.74 5.52
C TRP A 23 9.82 12.49 5.04
N ASP A 24 9.79 13.80 5.22
CA ASP A 24 11.01 14.60 5.15
C ASP A 24 11.74 14.43 6.49
N PHE A 25 13.01 14.03 6.44
CA PHE A 25 13.75 13.72 7.66
C PHE A 25 14.11 14.99 8.44
N ASP A 26 14.42 16.09 7.75
CA ASP A 26 14.92 17.31 8.37
C ASP A 26 13.83 18.09 9.12
N SER A 27 12.65 18.21 8.51
CA SER A 27 11.48 18.88 9.11
C SER A 27 10.64 17.94 9.99
N GLY A 28 10.72 16.63 9.74
CA GLY A 28 9.77 15.66 10.30
C GLY A 28 8.40 15.70 9.62
N ASP A 29 8.25 16.44 8.53
CA ASP A 29 6.97 16.61 7.85
C ASP A 29 6.50 15.31 7.20
N TYR A 30 5.21 15.04 7.38
CA TYR A 30 4.54 13.97 6.66
C TYR A 30 4.28 14.39 5.21
N ILE A 31 5.11 13.89 4.30
CA ILE A 31 4.98 14.23 2.88
C ILE A 31 3.77 13.51 2.29
N ARG A 32 3.71 12.18 2.43
CA ARG A 32 2.69 11.38 1.71
C ARG A 32 2.52 9.97 2.25
N ARG A 33 1.33 9.40 2.02
CA ARG A 33 1.06 7.95 2.11
C ARG A 33 0.71 7.33 0.77
N ILE A 34 1.33 6.19 0.52
CA ILE A 34 1.00 5.31 -0.60
C ILE A 34 0.27 4.10 -0.01
N LYS A 35 -0.96 3.88 -0.44
CA LYS A 35 -1.75 2.71 -0.06
C LYS A 35 -1.66 1.68 -1.17
N GLN A 36 -1.26 0.46 -0.83
CA GLN A 36 -1.26 -0.67 -1.77
C GLN A 36 -2.69 -0.84 -2.29
N LYS A 37 -2.85 -0.89 -3.62
CA LYS A 37 -4.14 -1.23 -4.23
C LYS A 37 -4.49 -2.66 -3.82
N LEU A 38 -5.71 -2.84 -3.32
CA LEU A 38 -6.30 -4.15 -3.05
C LEU A 38 -6.12 -5.03 -4.30
N LYS A 39 -5.33 -6.11 -4.20
CA LYS A 39 -4.85 -6.90 -5.36
C LYS A 39 -5.98 -7.46 -6.23
N CYS A 40 -7.18 -7.63 -5.68
CA CYS A 40 -8.34 -8.21 -6.37
C CYS A 40 -9.49 -7.21 -6.53
N ARG A 41 -9.25 -5.90 -6.33
CA ARG A 41 -10.32 -4.90 -6.39
C ARG A 41 -11.07 -4.96 -7.72
N GLY A 42 -12.38 -5.21 -7.64
CA GLY A 42 -13.27 -5.26 -8.81
C GLY A 42 -13.19 -6.55 -9.62
N MET A 43 -12.44 -7.56 -9.16
CA MET A 43 -12.42 -8.88 -9.77
C MET A 43 -13.77 -9.57 -9.54
N LYS A 44 -14.52 -9.85 -10.60
CA LYS A 44 -15.78 -10.60 -10.53
C LYS A 44 -15.48 -12.08 -10.32
N ILE A 45 -16.02 -12.66 -9.26
CA ILE A 45 -15.80 -14.08 -8.90
C ILE A 45 -17.08 -14.92 -8.96
N LYS A 46 -18.23 -14.33 -9.33
CA LYS A 46 -19.47 -15.09 -9.55
C LYS A 46 -19.28 -16.15 -10.64
N GLY A 47 -19.61 -17.38 -10.30
CA GLY A 47 -19.50 -18.54 -11.19
C GLY A 47 -18.10 -19.18 -11.26
N ALA A 48 -17.12 -18.67 -10.49
CA ALA A 48 -15.81 -19.32 -10.37
C ALA A 48 -15.96 -20.73 -9.75
N LYS A 49 -15.34 -21.73 -10.37
CA LYS A 49 -15.35 -23.13 -9.92
C LYS A 49 -14.03 -23.47 -9.20
N GLY A 50 -14.08 -24.40 -8.26
CA GLY A 50 -12.89 -24.90 -7.54
C GLY A 50 -12.41 -24.03 -6.38
N LEU A 51 -13.16 -22.98 -6.01
CA LEU A 51 -12.87 -22.16 -4.83
C LEU A 51 -13.68 -22.65 -3.62
N SER A 52 -13.00 -22.84 -2.49
CA SER A 52 -13.66 -23.07 -1.20
C SER A 52 -14.26 -21.78 -0.65
N GLY A 53 -15.18 -21.90 0.31
CA GLY A 53 -15.77 -20.74 0.99
C GLY A 53 -14.72 -19.83 1.66
N ILE A 54 -13.64 -20.41 2.19
CA ILE A 54 -12.53 -19.67 2.80
C ILE A 54 -11.78 -18.85 1.73
N GLN A 55 -11.56 -19.43 0.55
CA GLN A 55 -10.89 -18.74 -0.56
C GLN A 55 -11.75 -17.61 -1.12
N ILE A 56 -13.06 -17.81 -1.26
CA ILE A 56 -14.00 -16.76 -1.66
C ILE A 56 -13.97 -15.61 -0.65
N LYS A 57 -14.03 -15.91 0.66
CA LYS A 57 -13.96 -14.89 1.72
C LYS A 57 -12.64 -14.11 1.66
N PHE A 58 -11.52 -14.82 1.52
CA PHE A 58 -10.20 -14.23 1.38
C PHE A 58 -10.07 -13.29 0.16
N LEU A 59 -10.68 -13.66 -0.97
CA LEU A 59 -10.70 -12.82 -2.18
C LEU A 59 -11.59 -11.58 -2.01
N LYS A 60 -12.77 -11.73 -1.39
CA LYS A 60 -13.67 -10.59 -1.08
C LYS A 60 -13.02 -9.59 -0.12
N GLU A 61 -12.32 -10.06 0.92
CA GLU A 61 -11.52 -9.21 1.81
C GLU A 61 -10.43 -8.41 1.06
N ARG A 62 -9.99 -8.92 -0.10
CA ARG A 62 -9.00 -8.29 -1.00
C ARG A 62 -9.64 -7.50 -2.14
N GLY A 63 -10.95 -7.24 -2.07
CA GLY A 63 -11.68 -6.37 -2.97
C GLY A 63 -12.37 -7.05 -4.16
N ALA A 64 -12.38 -8.38 -4.22
CA ALA A 64 -13.19 -9.08 -5.22
C ALA A 64 -14.69 -8.79 -5.00
N VAL A 65 -15.46 -8.83 -6.09
CA VAL A 65 -16.90 -8.60 -6.12
C VAL A 65 -17.58 -9.82 -6.74
N ASP A 66 -18.87 -9.99 -6.46
CA ASP A 66 -19.65 -11.06 -7.08
C ASP A 66 -19.84 -10.78 -8.58
#